data_AF-A0A3R7B0Y6-F1
#
_entry.id   AF-A0A3R7B0Y6-F1
#
_cell.length_a   1.000
_cell.length_b   1.000
_cell.length_c   1.000
_cell.angle_alpha   90.00
_cell.angle_beta   90.00
_cell.angle_gamma   90.00
#
_symmetry.space_group_name_H-M   'P 1'
#
loop_
_entity.id
_entity.type
_entity.pdbx_description
1 polymer ?
#
loop_
_entity_poly.entity_id
_entity_poly.type
_entity_poly.pdbx_seq_one_letter_code
_entity_poly.pdbx_strand_id
1 'polypeptide(L)' 'MSGYDDIINLSRPVSKNHRPMSMRDRAAQFAPFAALSGHDEVIKQAEYEEEEIYKNLYKS' A
#
# COMPACT_ATOMS: atom_id res chain seq x y z
N MET A 1 11.50 -13.66 22.88
CA MET A 1 11.95 -13.38 21.50
C MET A 1 10.96 -14.01 20.56
N SER A 2 10.51 -13.27 19.55
CA SER A 2 9.55 -13.80 18.59
C SER A 2 10.29 -14.75 17.65
N GLY A 3 9.60 -15.74 17.09
CA GLY A 3 10.22 -16.74 16.21
C GLY A 3 10.73 -16.21 14.86
N TYR A 4 10.67 -14.90 14.61
CA TYR A 4 10.96 -14.28 13.31
C TYR A 4 12.05 -13.20 13.38
N ASP A 5 12.71 -13.06 14.54
CA ASP A 5 13.73 -12.04 14.78
C ASP A 5 14.95 -12.20 13.83
N ASP A 6 15.14 -13.40 13.28
CA ASP A 6 16.17 -13.78 12.31
C ASP A 6 15.86 -13.36 10.85
N ILE A 7 14.59 -13.12 10.51
CA ILE A 7 14.17 -12.80 9.14
C ILE A 7 13.62 -11.38 8.96
N ILE A 8 13.18 -10.71 10.03
CA ILE A 8 12.47 -9.42 9.94
C ILE A 8 13.30 -8.29 9.32
N ASN A 9 14.62 -8.33 9.47
CA ASN A 9 15.55 -7.32 8.96
C ASN A 9 16.22 -7.73 7.63
N LEU A 10 15.84 -8.88 7.05
CA LEU A 10 16.41 -9.32 5.79
C LEU A 10 15.80 -8.56 4.61
N SER A 11 16.63 -8.28 3.61
CA SER A 11 16.14 -7.71 2.36
C SER A 11 15.15 -8.66 1.68
N ARG A 12 14.06 -8.10 1.11
CA ARG A 12 13.08 -8.89 0.37
C ARG A 12 13.72 -9.53 -0.87
N PRO A 13 13.60 -10.86 -1.06
CA PRO A 13 14.11 -11.51 -2.25
C PRO A 13 13.34 -11.06 -3.50
N VAL A 14 14.06 -10.69 -4.56
CA VAL A 14 13.49 -10.34 -5.87
C VAL A 14 13.78 -11.48 -6.85
N SER A 15 12.73 -11.97 -7.53
CA SER A 15 12.88 -13.05 -8.51
C SER A 15 13.73 -12.60 -9.70
N LYS A 16 14.67 -13.44 -10.12
CA LYS A 16 15.49 -13.22 -11.32
C LYS A 16 14.74 -13.54 -12.62
N ASN A 17 13.75 -14.44 -12.54
CA ASN A 17 13.06 -15.01 -13.70
C ASN A 17 11.68 -14.39 -13.93
N HIS A 18 11.03 -13.93 -12.85
CA HIS A 18 9.68 -13.35 -12.91
C HIS A 18 9.75 -11.87 -12.58
N ARG A 19 9.44 -11.03 -13.57
CA ARG A 19 9.37 -9.58 -13.36
C ARG A 19 8.33 -9.26 -12.29
N PRO A 20 8.63 -8.35 -11.34
CA PRO A 20 7.63 -7.86 -10.41
C PRO A 20 6.46 -7.23 -11.18
N MET A 21 5.25 -7.49 -10.71
CA MET A 21 4.04 -6.81 -11.20
C MET A 21 4.17 -5.29 -11.05
N SER A 22 3.61 -4.50 -11.97
CA SER A 22 3.60 -3.04 -11.81
C SER A 22 2.71 -2.62 -10.64
N MET A 23 2.86 -1.41 -10.11
CA MET A 23 1.95 -0.92 -9.06
C MET A 23 0.49 -0.86 -9.54
N ARG A 24 0.27 -0.50 -10.80
CA ARG A 24 -1.06 -0.43 -11.41
C ARG A 24 -1.70 -1.82 -11.51
N ASP A 25 -0.94 -2.80 -11.98
CA ASP A 25 -1.43 -4.18 -12.08
C ASP A 25 -1.65 -4.80 -10.70
N ARG A 26 -0.82 -4.43 -9.70
CA ARG A 26 -1.07 -4.80 -8.29
C ARG A 26 -2.38 -4.21 -7.77
N ALA A 27 -2.66 -2.94 -8.08
CA ALA A 27 -3.91 -2.30 -7.67
C ALA A 27 -5.16 -2.99 -8.26
N ALA A 28 -5.06 -3.50 -9.50
CA ALA A 28 -6.16 -4.21 -10.14
C ALA A 28 -6.60 -5.48 -9.38
N GLN A 29 -5.74 -6.07 -8.53
CA GLN A 29 -6.14 -7.19 -7.66
C GLN A 29 -7.25 -6.81 -6.67
N PHE A 30 -7.38 -5.51 -6.35
CA PHE A 30 -8.40 -5.00 -5.46
C PHE A 30 -9.69 -4.59 -6.19
N ALA A 31 -9.77 -4.75 -7.51
CA ALA A 31 -10.98 -4.45 -8.29
C ALA A 31 -12.26 -5.13 -7.76
N PRO A 32 -12.25 -6.38 -7.22
CA PRO A 32 -13.46 -6.99 -6.67
C PRO A 32 -14.09 -6.22 -5.50
N PHE A 33 -13.31 -5.40 -4.79
CA PHE A 33 -13.81 -4.62 -3.64
C PHE A 33 -14.56 -3.35 -4.04
N ALA A 34 -14.45 -2.92 -5.30
CA ALA A 34 -15.18 -1.76 -5.81
C ALA A 34 -16.71 -1.94 -5.80
N ALA A 35 -17.17 -3.20 -5.75
CA ALA A 35 -18.60 -3.50 -5.61
C ALA A 35 -19.13 -3.31 -4.18
N LEU A 36 -18.25 -3.16 -3.18
CA LEU A 36 -18.66 -2.94 -1.80
C LEU A 36 -19.13 -1.49 -1.59
N SER A 37 -20.30 -1.33 -0.98
CA SER A 37 -20.75 -0.03 -0.50
C SER A 37 -19.72 0.57 0.47
N GLY A 38 -19.33 1.82 0.27
CA GLY A 38 -18.35 2.52 1.11
C GLY A 38 -16.89 2.38 0.68
N HIS A 39 -16.58 1.59 -0.36
CA HIS A 39 -15.21 1.49 -0.88
C HIS A 39 -14.66 2.86 -1.33
N ASP A 40 -15.44 3.59 -2.12
CA ASP A 40 -15.07 4.92 -2.62
C ASP A 40 -14.96 5.97 -1.49
N GLU A 41 -15.75 5.82 -0.43
CA GLU A 41 -15.74 6.73 0.72
C GLU A 41 -14.44 6.58 1.52
N VAL A 42 -14.03 5.33 1.77
CA VAL A 42 -12.78 5.02 2.47
C VAL A 42 -11.56 5.45 1.65
N ILE A 43 -11.58 5.29 0.32
CA ILE A 43 -10.50 5.79 -0.54
C ILE A 43 -10.36 7.30 -0.43
N LYS A 44 -11.47 8.05 -0.54
CA LYS A 44 -11.45 9.52 -0.41
C LYS A 44 -10.93 9.96 0.94
N GLN A 45 -11.36 9.28 2.02
CA GLN A 45 -10.88 9.59 3.36
C GLN A 45 -9.36 9.43 3.48
N ALA A 46 -8.80 8.35 2.91
CA ALA A 46 -7.36 8.13 2.88
C ALA A 46 -6.62 9.20 2.07
N GLU A 47 -7.18 9.65 0.94
CA GLU A 47 -6.63 10.76 0.14
C GLU A 47 -6.60 12.07 0.95
N TYR A 48 -7.68 12.41 1.65
CA TYR A 48 -7.73 13.60 2.51
C TYR A 48 -6.70 13.55 3.64
N GLU A 49 -6.56 12.40 4.30
CA GLU A 49 -5.58 12.22 5.38
C GLU A 49 -4.14 12.40 4.87
N GLU A 50 -3.82 11.86 3.69
CA GLU A 50 -2.52 12.07 3.06
C GLU A 50 -2.28 13.56 2.77
N GLU A 51 -3.25 14.23 2.14
CA GLU A 51 -3.17 15.67 1.85
C GLU A 51 -2.94 16.51 3.11
N GLU A 52 -3.66 16.22 4.20
CA GLU A 52 -3.50 16.92 5.47
C GLU A 52 -2.13 16.67 6.10
N ILE A 53 -1.61 15.44 6.03
CA ILE A 53 -0.24 15.12 6.46
C ILE A 53 0.77 15.97 5.67
N TYR A 54 0.65 16.04 4.34
CA TYR A 54 1.54 16.86 3.52
C TYR A 54 1.46 18.35 3.87
N LYS A 55 0.24 18.90 4.05
CA LYS A 55 0.06 20.31 4.46
C LYS A 55 0.74 20.57 5.79
N ASN A 56 0.58 19.69 6.77
CA ASN A 56 1.18 19.86 8.09
C ASN A 56 2.72 19.77 8.06
N LEU A 57 3.29 18.87 7.23
CA LEU A 57 4.73 18.67 7.14
C LEU A 57 5.47 19.76 6.34
N TYR A 58 4.82 20.35 5.32
CA TYR A 58 5.51 21.22 4.35
C TYR A 58 4.97 22.65 4.27
N LYS A 59 3.90 22.99 5.01
CA LYS A 59 3.28 24.32 5.01
C LYS A 59 3.20 25.00 6.39
N SER A 60 4.02 24.55 7.36
CA SER A 60 4.28 25.25 8.63
C SER A 60 5.32 26.36 8.43
#